data_AF-A0A7Y2NTJ4-F1
#
_entry.id   AF-A0A7Y2NTJ4-F1
#
_cell.length_a   1.000
_cell.length_b   1.000
_cell.length_c   1.000
_cell.angle_alpha   90.00
_cell.angle_beta   90.00
_cell.angle_gamma   90.00
#
_symmetry.space_group_name_H-M   'P 1'
#
loop_
_entity.id
_entity.type
_entity.pdbx_description
1 polymer ?
#
loop_
_entity_poly.entity_id
_entity_poly.type
_entity_poly.pdbx_seq_one_letter_code
_entity_poly.pdbx_strand_id
1 'polypeptide(L)' 'MTDKIEVENVNIPGQVTRVDADKYRAMKDAMLKVVSDAPMSAAEIKEAASSHLPDDLFPGGATSGWWA' A
#
# COMPACT_ATOMS: atom_id res chain seq x y z
N MET A 1 18.21 0.21 9.76
CA MET A 1 17.08 0.85 10.48
C MET A 1 16.11 1.29 9.43
N THR A 2 14.87 0.82 9.48
CA THR A 2 13.86 1.19 8.50
C THR A 2 13.41 2.62 8.74
N ASP A 3 13.59 3.50 7.75
CA ASP A 3 13.04 4.86 7.79
C ASP A 3 11.50 4.77 7.84
N LYS A 4 10.88 5.55 8.73
CA LYS A 4 9.42 5.52 8.91
C LYS A 4 8.81 6.86 8.59
N ILE A 5 7.78 6.85 7.77
CA ILE A 5 6.97 8.03 7.42
C ILE A 5 5.64 8.02 8.17
N GLU A 6 5.08 9.22 8.32
CA GLU A 6 3.73 9.43 8.83
C GLU A 6 2.73 9.42 7.67
N VAL A 7 1.68 8.62 7.80
CA VAL A 7 0.60 8.49 6.82
C VAL A 7 -0.72 8.73 7.53
N GLU A 8 -1.46 9.73 7.05
CA GLU A 8 -2.81 10.04 7.53
C GLU A 8 -3.85 9.22 6.77
N ASN A 9 -4.81 8.67 7.53
CA ASN A 9 -5.96 7.98 6.95
C ASN A 9 -7.00 8.99 6.47
N VAL A 10 -7.21 9.05 5.15
CA VAL A 10 -8.18 9.97 4.54
C VAL A 10 -9.63 9.69 4.97
N ASN A 11 -9.95 8.46 5.37
CA ASN A 11 -11.29 8.08 5.84
C ASN A 11 -11.54 8.47 7.29
N ILE A 12 -10.48 8.70 8.07
CA ILE A 12 -10.54 9.06 9.49
C ILE A 12 -9.56 10.23 9.71
N PRO A 13 -9.99 11.47 9.41
CA PRO A 13 -9.14 12.64 9.54
C PRO A 13 -8.49 12.75 10.93
N GLY A 14 -7.20 13.07 10.98
CA GLY A 14 -6.41 13.12 12.22
C GLY A 14 -5.86 11.77 12.69
N GLN A 15 -6.22 10.64 12.05
CA GLN A 15 -5.60 9.35 12.35
C GLN A 15 -4.31 9.18 11.55
N VAL A 16 -3.17 9.34 12.22
CA VAL A 16 -1.83 9.19 11.64
C VAL A 16 -1.19 7.89 12.11
N THR A 17 -0.58 7.16 11.19
CA THR A 17 0.18 5.93 11.47
C THR A 17 1.61 6.07 10.97
N ARG A 18 2.55 5.40 11.66
CA ARG A 18 3.96 5.38 11.25
C ARG A 18 4.30 4.07 10.58
N VAL A 19 4.59 4.13 9.29
CA VAL A 19 4.85 2.95 8.44
C VAL A 19 6.25 3.00 7.85
N ASP A 20 6.75 1.84 7.44
CA ASP A 20 7.99 1.70 6.69
C ASP A 20 7.90 2.49 5.38
N ALA A 21 8.87 3.38 5.15
CA ALA A 21 8.88 4.29 4.01
C ALA A 21 9.00 3.54 2.67
N ASP A 22 9.80 2.49 2.62
CA ASP A 22 10.07 1.74 1.39
C ASP A 22 8.89 0.84 1.05
N LYS A 23 8.30 0.19 2.05
CA LYS A 23 7.02 -0.53 1.90
C LYS A 23 5.90 0.40 1.45
N TYR A 24 5.83 1.62 1.99
CA TYR A 24 4.82 2.58 1.58
C TYR A 24 4.96 2.94 0.10
N ARG A 25 6.17 3.32 -0.33
CA ARG A 25 6.43 3.68 -1.74
C ARG A 25 6.14 2.52 -2.69
N ALA A 26 6.63 1.33 -2.37
CA ALA A 26 6.44 0.15 -3.20
C ALA A 26 4.95 -0.20 -3.41
N MET A 27 4.15 -0.16 -2.34
CA MET A 27 2.72 -0.46 -2.45
C MET A 27 1.93 0.68 -3.11
N LYS A 28 2.28 1.95 -2.87
CA LYS A 28 1.69 3.09 -3.61
C LYS A 28 1.94 2.95 -5.11
N ASP A 29 3.17 2.64 -5.51
CA ASP A 29 3.55 2.47 -6.91
C ASP A 29 2.85 1.26 -7.55
N ALA A 30 2.72 0.16 -6.80
CA ALA A 30 1.97 -1.02 -7.25
C ALA A 30 0.48 -0.71 -7.47
N MET A 31 -0.16 0.01 -6.54
CA MET A 31 -1.57 0.42 -6.67
C MET A 31 -1.77 1.36 -7.87
N LEU A 32 -0.91 2.37 -8.04
CA LEU A 32 -1.02 3.31 -9.15
C LEU A 32 -0.85 2.66 -10.53
N LYS A 33 -0.18 1.52 -10.62
CA LYS A 33 -0.05 0.75 -11.88
C LYS A 33 -1.32 0.01 -12.27
N VAL A 34 -2.14 -0.37 -11.28
CA VAL A 34 -3.35 -1.20 -11.51
C VAL A 34 -4.63 -0.38 -11.51
N VAL A 35 -4.63 0.79 -10.86
CA VAL A 35 -5.76 1.73 -10.94
C VAL A 35 -5.97 2.14 -12.40
N SER A 36 -7.21 2.07 -12.84
CA SER A 36 -7.65 2.50 -14.18
C SER A 36 -8.74 3.57 -14.06
N ASP A 37 -9.15 4.14 -15.19
CA ASP A 37 -10.27 5.10 -15.26
C ASP A 37 -11.63 4.42 -15.05
N ALA A 38 -11.69 3.08 -15.12
CA ALA A 38 -12.89 2.32 -14.83
C ALA A 38 -13.13 2.21 -13.32
N PRO A 39 -14.40 2.19 -12.86
CA PRO A 39 -14.71 1.94 -11.46
C PRO A 39 -14.13 0.62 -10.97
N MET A 40 -13.34 0.67 -9.90
CA MET A 40 -12.76 -0.48 -9.22
C MET A 40 -12.92 -0.32 -7.71
N SER A 41 -13.12 -1.42 -7.00
CA SER A 41 -13.10 -1.42 -5.55
C SER A 41 -11.66 -1.39 -5.03
N ALA A 42 -11.49 -0.88 -3.80
CA ALA A 42 -10.19 -0.91 -3.12
C ALA A 42 -9.64 -2.34 -2.96
N ALA A 43 -10.53 -3.33 -2.79
CA ALA A 43 -10.15 -4.75 -2.71
C ALA A 43 -9.57 -5.26 -4.03
N GLU A 44 -10.22 -4.98 -5.17
CA GLU A 44 -9.72 -5.37 -6.49
C GLU A 44 -8.36 -4.74 -6.81
N ILE A 45 -8.18 -3.45 -6.50
CA ILE A 45 -6.91 -2.74 -6.66
C ILE A 45 -5.82 -3.40 -5.79
N LYS A 46 -6.14 -3.76 -4.55
CA LYS A 46 -5.19 -4.39 -3.63
C LYS A 46 -4.77 -5.78 -4.09
N GLU A 47 -5.70 -6.60 -4.56
CA GLU A 47 -5.39 -7.92 -5.11
C GLU A 47 -4.50 -7.80 -6.36
N ALA A 48 -4.85 -6.91 -7.29
CA ALA A 48 -4.05 -6.68 -8.49
C ALA A 48 -2.66 -6.12 -8.17
N ALA A 49 -2.55 -5.20 -7.20
CA ALA A 49 -1.27 -4.60 -6.80
C ALA A 49 -0.31 -5.64 -6.20
N SER A 50 -0.82 -6.70 -5.58
CA SER A 50 -0.01 -7.73 -4.91
C SER A 50 0.95 -8.43 -5.88
N SER A 51 0.59 -8.58 -7.16
CA SER A 51 1.47 -9.15 -8.20
C SER A 51 2.63 -8.23 -8.62
N HIS A 52 2.63 -6.98 -8.18
CA HIS A 52 3.67 -5.99 -8.48
C HIS A 52 4.56 -5.65 -7.29
N LEU A 53 4.32 -6.28 -6.13
CA LEU A 53 5.10 -6.04 -4.93
C LEU A 53 6.44 -6.78 -4.98
N PRO A 54 7.55 -6.12 -4.60
CA PRO A 54 8.85 -6.77 -4.51
C PRO A 54 8.89 -7.73 -3.30
N ASP A 55 9.27 -8.98 -3.55
CA ASP A 55 9.41 -10.02 -2.52
C ASP A 55 10.35 -9.64 -1.36
N ASP A 56 11.37 -8.81 -1.63
CA ASP A 56 12.32 -8.34 -0.62
C ASP A 56 11.63 -7.49 0.48
N LEU A 57 10.60 -6.72 0.10
CA LEU A 57 9.83 -5.88 1.02
C LEU A 57 8.55 -6.56 1.51
N PHE A 58 7.97 -7.44 0.68
CA PHE A 58 6.72 -8.15 0.93
C PHE A 58 6.90 -9.65 0.67
N PRO A 59 7.68 -10.37 1.51
CA PRO A 59 7.92 -11.79 1.30
C PRO A 59 6.60 -12.56 1.33
N GLY A 60 6.22 -13.15 0.19
CA GLY A 60 4.94 -13.85 0.02
C GLY A 60 3.70 -12.96 0.15
N GLY A 61 3.81 -11.65 -0.09
CA GLY A 61 2.70 -10.70 0.04
C GLY A 61 2.29 -10.38 1.49
N ALA A 62 3.04 -10.89 2.49
CA ALA A 62 2.78 -10.61 3.89
C ALA A 62 2.99 -9.12 4.22
N THR A 63 2.24 -8.61 5.19
CA THR A 63 2.32 -7.22 5.74
C THR A 63 1.65 -6.09 4.95
N SER A 64 0.90 -6.36 3.88
CA SER A 64 0.03 -5.35 3.20
C SER A 64 -1.30 -5.09 3.95
N GLY A 65 -1.48 -5.67 5.14
CA GLY A 65 -2.71 -5.59 5.95
C GLY A 65 -3.03 -4.19 6.52
N TRP A 66 -2.06 -3.30 6.65
CA TRP A 66 -2.27 -1.92 7.12
C TRP A 66 -2.86 -1.00 6.05
N TRP A 67 -2.88 -1.43 4.79
CA TRP A 67 -3.46 -0.70 3.66
C TRP A 67 -4.92 -1.10 3.43
N ALA A 68 -5.70 -1.17 4.52
CA ALA A 68 -7.11 -1.55 4.52
C ALA A 68 -8.00 -0.34 4.83
#